data_AF-A0A956AFY0-F1
#
_entry.id   AF-A0A956AFY0-F1
#
_cell.length_a   1.000
_cell.length_b   1.000
_cell.length_c   1.000
_cell.angle_alpha   90.00
_cell.angle_beta   90.00
_cell.angle_gamma   90.00
#
_symmetry.space_group_name_H-M   'P 1'
#
loop_
_entity.id
_entity.type
_entity.pdbx_description
1 polymer ?
#
loop_
_entity_poly.entity_id
_entity_poly.type
_entity_poly.pdbx_seq_one_letter_code
_entity_poly.pdbx_strand_id
1 'polypeptide(L)'
;SALRRALAAGGFDPCVVDMAAVPRPVVARRVELGTMARFTTRAGEVHAVPWSEVRLLLRATGIVVGEETESHTTRGFSASRALISGGLLLTKKTTHTTTRSTEEWSSHLIVHRDFGPPLSVPEAEVLFDGPGQPVQPTRQATFAFIIERLRAAAPQATYDDRLQRRAGLLQLLGRTLPPETHLDVALAVLAAGLA
;
A
#
# COMPACT_ATOMS: atom_id res chain seq x y z
N SER A 1 10.17 -25.93 -11.00
CA SER A 1 9.72 -27.12 -10.24
C SER A 1 9.11 -28.16 -11.17
N ALA A 2 8.96 -29.42 -10.72
CA ALA A 2 8.28 -30.47 -11.49
C ALA A 2 6.81 -30.09 -11.83
N LEU A 3 6.12 -29.47 -10.87
CA LEU A 3 4.76 -28.95 -11.06
C LEU A 3 4.66 -27.91 -12.18
N ARG A 4 5.60 -26.95 -12.26
CA ARG A 4 5.62 -25.94 -13.34
C ARG A 4 5.70 -26.59 -14.72
N ARG A 5 6.55 -27.60 -14.88
CA ARG A 5 6.69 -28.33 -16.16
C ARG A 5 5.43 -29.12 -16.51
N ALA A 6 4.80 -29.75 -15.52
CA ALA A 6 3.54 -30.47 -15.73
C ALA A 6 2.40 -29.54 -16.16
N LEU A 7 2.28 -28.35 -15.53
CA LEU A 7 1.31 -27.33 -15.92
C LEU A 7 1.58 -26.78 -17.32
N ALA A 8 2.83 -26.47 -17.64
CA ALA A 8 3.21 -26.01 -18.98
C ALA A 8 2.90 -27.06 -20.07
N ALA A 9 3.17 -28.34 -19.81
CA ALA A 9 2.82 -29.43 -20.72
C ALA A 9 1.30 -29.59 -20.91
N GLY A 10 0.50 -29.12 -19.95
CA GLY A 10 -0.96 -29.06 -20.03
C GLY A 10 -1.52 -27.82 -20.76
N GLY A 11 -0.66 -26.96 -21.33
CA GLY A 11 -1.06 -25.74 -22.03
C GLY A 11 -1.33 -24.53 -21.13
N PHE A 12 -0.95 -24.60 -19.85
CA PHE A 12 -1.01 -23.47 -18.93
C PHE A 12 0.29 -22.66 -18.98
N ASP A 13 0.24 -21.37 -18.64
CA ASP A 13 1.42 -20.53 -18.43
C ASP A 13 1.63 -20.24 -16.94
N PRO A 14 2.29 -21.16 -16.20
CA PRO A 14 2.42 -21.05 -14.74
C PRO A 14 3.49 -20.04 -14.32
N CYS A 15 3.07 -18.96 -13.68
CA CYS A 15 3.95 -18.07 -12.93
C CYS A 15 4.20 -18.60 -11.51
N VAL A 16 5.43 -18.45 -11.01
CA VAL A 16 5.81 -18.79 -9.63
C VAL A 16 6.26 -17.51 -8.93
N VAL A 17 5.55 -17.13 -7.87
CA VAL A 17 5.89 -16.00 -7.01
C VAL A 17 6.36 -16.56 -5.67
N ASP A 18 7.55 -16.16 -5.24
CA ASP A 18 8.01 -16.41 -3.87
C ASP A 18 7.42 -15.33 -2.95
N MET A 19 6.40 -15.71 -2.17
CA MET A 19 5.71 -14.80 -1.25
C MET A 19 6.65 -14.14 -0.25
N ALA A 20 7.72 -14.82 0.20
CA ALA A 20 8.66 -14.27 1.17
C ALA A 20 9.57 -13.19 0.55
N ALA A 21 9.72 -13.22 -0.77
CA ALA A 21 10.52 -12.26 -1.53
C ALA A 21 9.69 -11.12 -2.12
N VAL A 22 8.35 -11.13 -1.96
CA VAL A 22 7.49 -10.04 -2.45
C VAL A 22 7.78 -8.77 -1.65
N PRO A 23 8.28 -7.70 -2.30
CA PRO A 23 8.53 -6.45 -1.62
C PRO A 23 7.20 -5.78 -1.26
N ARG A 24 7.11 -5.29 -0.01
CA ARG A 24 5.99 -4.43 0.38
C ARG A 24 6.06 -3.11 -0.39
N PRO A 25 4.93 -2.59 -0.88
CA PRO A 25 4.90 -1.28 -1.50
C PRO A 25 5.33 -0.18 -0.52
N VAL A 26 6.17 0.75 -0.99
CA VAL A 26 6.53 1.95 -0.23
C VAL A 26 5.39 2.97 -0.34
N VAL A 27 4.92 3.46 0.80
CA VAL A 27 3.77 4.38 0.85
C VAL A 27 4.20 5.82 0.58
N ALA A 28 3.70 6.38 -0.51
CA ALA A 28 3.88 7.76 -0.91
C ALA A 28 2.78 8.63 -0.31
N ARG A 29 3.18 9.74 0.30
CA ARG A 29 2.28 10.77 0.86
C ARG A 29 2.13 11.98 -0.04
N ARG A 30 3.02 12.19 -1.01
CA ARG A 30 2.87 13.23 -2.03
C ARG A 30 3.27 12.67 -3.39
N VAL A 31 2.57 13.11 -4.42
CA VAL A 31 2.85 12.74 -5.81
C VAL A 31 2.98 14.02 -6.62
N GLU A 32 4.08 14.17 -7.36
CA GLU A 32 4.30 15.27 -8.30
C GLU A 32 4.49 14.70 -9.70
N LEU A 33 3.79 15.26 -10.69
CA LEU A 33 3.80 14.79 -12.07
C LEU A 33 4.41 15.87 -12.96
N GLY A 34 5.66 15.66 -13.38
CA GLY A 34 6.39 16.58 -14.26
C GLY A 34 6.95 15.86 -15.49
N THR A 35 8.24 16.07 -15.78
CA THR A 35 8.97 15.27 -16.79
C THR A 35 9.17 13.81 -16.38
N MET A 36 8.92 13.52 -15.10
CA MET A 36 8.90 12.21 -14.46
C MET A 36 7.89 12.26 -13.30
N ALA A 37 7.51 11.11 -12.75
CA ALA A 37 6.78 11.08 -11.48
C ALA A 37 7.77 11.20 -10.31
N ARG A 38 7.38 11.93 -9.27
CA ARG A 38 8.05 11.91 -7.98
C ARG A 38 7.07 11.52 -6.90
N PHE A 39 7.47 10.55 -6.09
CA PHE A 39 6.70 10.04 -4.98
C PHE A 39 7.46 10.30 -3.69
N THR A 40 6.90 11.09 -2.80
CA THR A 40 7.56 11.45 -1.53
C THR A 40 6.89 10.70 -0.39
N THR A 41 7.66 9.96 0.40
CA THR A 41 7.17 9.22 1.58
C THR A 41 6.92 10.17 2.75
N ARG A 42 6.31 9.65 3.83
CA ARG A 42 6.16 10.41 5.09
C ARG A 42 7.51 10.84 5.69
N ALA A 43 8.55 10.03 5.52
CA ALA A 43 9.89 10.33 6.00
C ALA A 43 10.63 11.37 5.13
N GLY A 44 10.01 11.84 4.05
CA GLY A 44 10.62 12.78 3.10
C GLY A 44 11.52 12.13 2.05
N GLU A 45 11.61 10.79 2.01
CA GLU A 45 12.31 10.07 0.94
C GLU A 45 11.59 10.29 -0.39
N VAL A 46 12.35 10.63 -1.44
CA VAL A 46 11.81 10.91 -2.77
C VAL A 46 12.20 9.80 -3.73
N HIS A 47 11.19 9.15 -4.31
CA HIS A 47 11.36 8.22 -5.42
C HIS A 47 11.01 8.93 -6.72
N ALA A 48 12.04 9.30 -7.48
CA ALA A 48 11.89 9.78 -8.85
C ALA A 48 11.76 8.58 -9.80
N VAL A 49 10.71 8.56 -10.62
CA VAL A 49 10.39 7.47 -11.52
C VAL A 49 10.19 8.04 -12.93
N PRO A 50 11.17 7.84 -13.84
CA PRO A 50 10.99 8.16 -15.25
C PRO A 50 9.74 7.47 -15.80
N TRP A 51 9.01 8.15 -16.68
CA TRP A 51 7.80 7.57 -17.26
C TRP A 51 8.08 6.21 -17.89
N SER A 52 9.19 6.07 -18.61
CA SER A 52 9.64 4.84 -19.29
C SER A 52 9.81 3.63 -18.37
N GLU A 53 9.98 3.83 -17.06
CA GLU A 53 10.13 2.75 -16.08
C GLU A 53 8.79 2.29 -15.49
N VAL A 54 7.72 3.06 -15.67
CA VAL A 54 6.39 2.66 -15.19
C VAL A 54 5.86 1.54 -16.09
N ARG A 55 5.59 0.36 -15.49
CA ARG A 55 5.12 -0.83 -16.21
C ARG A 55 3.68 -1.19 -15.92
N LEU A 56 3.25 -1.01 -14.68
CA LEU A 56 1.90 -1.34 -14.25
C LEU A 56 1.38 -0.26 -13.30
N LEU A 57 0.19 0.23 -13.61
CA LEU A 57 -0.65 1.06 -12.75
C LEU A 57 -1.82 0.21 -12.28
N LEU A 58 -1.81 -0.16 -11.02
CA LEU A 58 -2.80 -1.05 -10.44
C LEU A 58 -3.69 -0.27 -9.48
N ARG A 59 -5.00 -0.28 -9.74
CA ARG A 59 -5.98 0.27 -8.80
C ARG A 59 -6.52 -0.85 -7.93
N ALA A 60 -6.37 -0.70 -6.62
CA ALA A 60 -6.77 -1.70 -5.64
C ALA A 60 -7.64 -1.08 -4.54
N THR A 61 -8.51 -1.90 -3.96
CA THR A 61 -9.21 -1.58 -2.71
C THR A 61 -8.77 -2.61 -1.69
N GLY A 62 -8.18 -2.16 -0.58
CA GLY A 62 -7.68 -3.09 0.43
C GLY A 62 -7.33 -2.40 1.74
N ILE A 63 -7.11 -3.21 2.77
CA ILE A 63 -6.59 -2.76 4.05
C ILE A 63 -5.07 -2.75 3.90
N VAL A 64 -4.49 -1.58 3.65
CA VAL A 64 -3.04 -1.44 3.85
C VAL A 64 -2.84 -1.29 5.35
N VAL A 65 -2.39 -2.37 6.00
CA VAL A 65 -1.86 -2.33 7.36
C VAL A 65 -0.54 -1.56 7.27
N GLY A 66 -0.63 -0.23 7.27
CA GLY A 66 0.46 0.60 7.73
C GLY A 66 0.66 0.27 9.20
N GLU A 67 1.83 -0.22 9.58
CA GLU A 67 2.25 -0.23 10.99
C GLU A 67 2.44 1.22 11.43
N GLU A 68 1.35 1.94 11.66
CA GLU A 68 1.39 3.17 12.44
C GLU A 68 1.43 2.76 13.91
N THR A 69 2.65 2.54 14.40
CA THR A 69 2.92 2.31 15.82
C THR A 69 2.69 3.62 16.57
N GLU A 70 1.44 3.98 16.83
CA GLU A 70 1.12 5.16 17.65
C GLU A 70 1.25 4.80 19.14
N SER A 71 2.38 5.17 19.72
CA SER A 71 2.72 4.91 21.12
C SER A 71 2.01 5.92 22.03
N HIS A 72 0.76 5.68 22.39
CA HIS A 72 0.10 6.50 23.42
C HIS A 72 0.62 6.15 24.82
N THR A 73 1.46 7.05 25.38
CA THR A 73 1.89 6.99 26.78
C THR A 73 0.82 7.60 27.67
N THR A 74 -0.03 6.78 28.28
CA THR A 74 -0.95 7.24 29.34
C THR A 74 -0.29 7.12 30.72
N ARG A 75 -0.20 8.24 31.45
CA ARG A 75 0.19 8.25 32.87
C ARG A 75 -1.08 8.10 33.73
N GLY A 76 -1.26 6.94 34.34
CA GLY A 76 -2.34 6.72 35.31
C GLY A 76 -1.88 7.01 36.74
N PHE A 77 -2.65 7.85 37.47
CA PHE A 77 -2.48 8.09 38.90
C PHE A 77 -3.25 7.01 39.69
N SER A 78 -2.56 6.18 40.48
CA SER A 78 -3.23 5.17 41.32
C SER A 78 -3.39 5.66 42.76
N ALA A 79 -4.56 6.22 43.08
CA ALA A 79 -4.91 6.58 44.46
C ALA A 79 -4.92 5.36 45.41
N SER A 80 -5.24 4.17 44.88
CA SER A 80 -5.40 2.92 45.64
C SER A 80 -4.09 2.34 46.21
N ARG A 81 -2.91 2.76 45.71
CA ARG A 81 -1.59 2.30 46.21
C ARG A 81 -0.88 3.30 47.14
N ALA A 82 -1.43 4.51 47.29
CA ALA A 82 -0.87 5.53 48.17
C ALA A 82 -1.02 5.17 49.67
N LEU A 83 -2.04 4.38 50.01
CA LEU A 83 -2.33 3.98 51.39
C LEU A 83 -1.46 2.81 51.89
N ILE A 84 -0.88 2.00 51.00
CA ILE A 84 -0.14 0.78 51.36
C ILE A 84 1.38 1.05 51.44
N SER A 85 1.89 2.11 50.80
CA SER A 85 3.33 2.38 50.67
C SER A 85 3.86 3.49 51.61
N GLY A 86 3.09 3.92 52.60
CA GLY A 86 3.55 4.91 53.59
C GLY A 86 3.89 6.28 52.98
N GLY A 87 3.17 6.71 51.94
CA GLY A 87 3.29 8.06 51.39
C GLY A 87 4.22 8.26 50.18
N LEU A 88 4.77 7.18 49.58
CA LEU A 88 5.58 7.30 48.35
C LEU A 88 4.77 6.97 47.08
N LEU A 89 4.54 8.00 46.27
CA LEU A 89 3.85 7.96 44.97
C LEU A 89 4.63 7.13 43.94
N LEU A 90 4.36 5.83 43.84
CA LEU A 90 4.83 4.99 42.73
C LEU A 90 3.89 5.14 41.52
N THR A 91 4.31 5.92 40.51
CA THR A 91 3.60 6.06 39.24
C THR A 91 3.79 4.80 38.39
N LYS A 92 2.73 4.03 38.14
CA LYS A 92 2.79 2.88 37.23
C LYS A 92 2.69 3.37 35.78
N LYS A 93 3.82 3.38 35.05
CA LYS A 93 3.82 3.54 33.59
C LYS A 93 3.27 2.24 32.99
N THR A 94 2.04 2.29 32.45
CA THR A 94 1.47 1.15 31.72
C THR A 94 1.44 1.53 30.25
N THR A 95 2.30 0.91 29.45
CA THR A 95 2.28 1.02 28.00
C THR A 95 1.14 0.13 27.49
N HIS A 96 0.04 0.72 27.02
CA HIS A 96 -0.99 -0.02 26.27
C HIS A 96 -0.68 0.10 24.79
N THR A 97 -0.23 -0.99 24.18
CA THR A 97 -0.17 -1.13 22.73
C THR A 97 -1.58 -1.44 22.23
N THR A 98 -2.37 -0.39 21.97
CA THR A 98 -3.70 -0.56 21.37
C THR A 98 -3.54 -0.58 19.86
N THR A 99 -3.48 -1.78 19.27
CA THR A 99 -3.64 -1.97 17.83
C THR A 99 -5.08 -1.63 17.46
N ARG A 100 -5.36 -0.38 17.11
CA ARG A 100 -6.67 0.03 16.60
C ARG A 100 -6.72 -0.29 15.11
N SER A 101 -7.10 -1.51 14.77
CA SER A 101 -7.53 -1.85 13.41
C SER A 101 -8.90 -1.22 13.17
N THR A 102 -8.93 0.03 12.70
CA THR A 102 -10.14 0.53 12.07
C THR A 102 -10.14 -0.07 10.66
N GLU A 103 -11.10 -0.95 10.39
CA GLU A 103 -11.28 -1.59 9.09
C GLU A 103 -11.80 -0.53 8.10
N GLU A 104 -10.90 0.34 7.63
CA GLU A 104 -11.23 1.33 6.62
C GLU A 104 -10.72 0.83 5.27
N TRP A 105 -11.64 0.37 4.44
CA TRP A 105 -11.38 0.01 3.05
C TRP A 105 -11.01 1.28 2.30
N SER A 106 -9.73 1.43 1.99
CA SER A 106 -9.23 2.61 1.28
C SER A 106 -8.78 2.25 -0.14
N SER A 107 -9.00 3.14 -1.10
CA SER A 107 -8.49 2.96 -2.45
C SER A 107 -7.01 3.24 -2.49
N HIS A 108 -6.26 2.42 -3.20
CA HIS A 108 -4.84 2.60 -3.46
C HIS A 108 -4.57 2.58 -4.95
N LEU A 109 -3.60 3.39 -5.36
CA LEU A 109 -2.94 3.25 -6.65
C LEU A 109 -1.56 2.69 -6.39
N ILE A 110 -1.27 1.51 -6.92
CA ILE A 110 0.06 0.94 -6.90
C ILE A 110 0.73 1.22 -8.24
N VAL A 111 1.95 1.75 -8.17
CA VAL A 111 2.82 2.01 -9.31
C VAL A 111 3.96 1.01 -9.26
N HIS A 112 3.93 0.06 -10.18
CA HIS A 112 5.03 -0.88 -10.40
C HIS A 112 5.99 -0.33 -11.44
N ARG A 113 7.28 -0.50 -11.17
CA ARG A 113 8.39 0.02 -11.97
C ARG A 113 9.45 -1.06 -12.19
N ASP A 114 10.28 -0.88 -13.20
CA ASP A 114 11.36 -1.83 -13.52
C ASP A 114 12.33 -2.03 -12.34
N PHE A 115 12.60 -0.97 -11.58
CA PHE A 115 13.62 -0.98 -10.53
C PHE A 115 13.08 -0.46 -9.20
N GLY A 116 13.38 -1.21 -8.13
CA GLY A 116 13.02 -0.86 -6.76
C GLY A 116 11.62 -1.35 -6.36
N PRO A 117 11.23 -1.12 -5.10
CA PRO A 117 9.93 -1.58 -4.61
C PRO A 117 8.79 -0.84 -5.31
N PRO A 118 7.60 -1.47 -5.43
CA PRO A 118 6.39 -0.80 -5.87
C PRO A 118 6.08 0.41 -4.97
N LEU A 119 5.38 1.39 -5.52
CA LEU A 119 4.96 2.59 -4.79
C LEU A 119 3.44 2.56 -4.60
N SER A 120 2.97 2.76 -3.37
CA SER A 120 1.53 2.85 -3.05
C SER A 120 1.16 4.30 -2.80
N VAL A 121 0.09 4.77 -3.44
CA VAL A 121 -0.52 6.07 -3.21
C VAL A 121 -1.91 5.81 -2.62
N PRO A 122 -2.08 5.89 -1.28
CA PRO A 122 -3.39 5.76 -0.65
C PRO A 122 -4.22 7.01 -0.93
N GLU A 123 -5.46 6.83 -1.36
CA GLU A 123 -6.40 7.93 -1.59
C GLU A 123 -6.59 8.77 -0.32
N ALA A 124 -6.72 8.11 0.84
CA ALA A 124 -6.95 8.73 2.14
C ALA A 124 -5.76 9.56 2.65
N GLU A 125 -4.53 9.18 2.29
CA GLU A 125 -3.31 9.69 2.89
C GLU A 125 -2.52 10.66 2.00
N VAL A 126 -2.73 10.59 0.68
CA VAL A 126 -2.00 11.43 -0.26
C VAL A 126 -2.36 12.91 -0.04
N LEU A 127 -1.34 13.75 0.01
CA LEU A 127 -1.42 15.19 0.05
C LEU A 127 -1.43 15.70 -1.39
N PHE A 128 -2.42 16.54 -1.70
CA PHE A 128 -2.62 17.10 -3.03
C PHE A 128 -2.11 18.54 -3.14
N ASP A 129 -1.30 18.98 -2.18
CA ASP A 129 -0.80 20.35 -2.04
C ASP A 129 0.49 20.61 -2.86
N GLY A 130 0.78 19.76 -3.84
CA GLY A 130 1.96 19.89 -4.69
C GLY A 130 1.90 21.12 -5.60
N PRO A 131 3.03 21.81 -5.83
CA PRO A 131 3.06 22.96 -6.72
C PRO A 131 2.62 22.57 -8.14
N GLY A 132 1.66 23.32 -8.70
CA GLY A 132 1.18 23.14 -10.07
C GLY A 132 0.15 22.01 -10.27
N GLN A 133 -0.29 21.31 -9.21
CA GLN A 133 -1.39 20.37 -9.33
C GLN A 133 -2.75 21.06 -9.11
N PRO A 134 -3.69 20.95 -10.06
CA PRO A 134 -5.04 21.40 -9.83
C PRO A 134 -5.70 20.51 -8.78
N VAL A 135 -5.96 21.08 -7.60
CA VAL A 135 -6.76 20.43 -6.56
C VAL A 135 -8.20 20.38 -7.04
N GLN A 136 -8.78 19.19 -7.10
CA GLN A 136 -10.18 19.01 -7.49
C GLN A 136 -11.11 19.23 -6.28
N PRO A 137 -12.42 19.44 -6.49
CA PRO A 137 -13.37 19.71 -5.40
C PRO A 137 -13.43 18.63 -4.31
N THR A 138 -13.03 17.40 -4.63
CA THR A 138 -12.98 16.29 -3.67
C THR A 138 -11.64 15.55 -3.74
N ARG A 139 -11.27 14.89 -2.64
CA ARG A 139 -10.12 13.98 -2.55
C ARG A 139 -10.20 12.88 -3.61
N GLN A 140 -11.37 12.26 -3.77
CA GLN A 140 -11.63 11.25 -4.78
C GLN A 140 -11.43 11.78 -6.20
N ALA A 141 -11.92 12.99 -6.49
CA ALA A 141 -11.72 13.61 -7.80
C ALA A 141 -10.23 13.93 -8.05
N THR A 142 -9.49 14.37 -7.04
CA THR A 142 -8.06 14.64 -7.17
C THR A 142 -7.26 13.36 -7.37
N PHE A 143 -7.64 12.29 -6.66
CA PHE A 143 -7.04 10.97 -6.83
C PHE A 143 -7.31 10.39 -8.23
N ALA A 144 -8.55 10.47 -8.71
CA ALA A 144 -8.90 10.09 -10.08
C ALA A 144 -8.12 10.91 -11.13
N PHE A 145 -7.96 12.22 -10.89
CA PHE A 145 -7.16 13.09 -11.75
C PHE A 145 -5.69 12.65 -11.80
N ILE A 146 -5.08 12.31 -10.66
CA ILE A 146 -3.70 11.78 -10.61
C ILE A 146 -3.58 10.48 -11.43
N ILE A 147 -4.53 9.55 -11.28
CA ILE A 147 -4.55 8.30 -12.05
C ILE A 147 -4.59 8.60 -13.54
N GLU A 148 -5.50 9.46 -14.00
CA GLU A 148 -5.61 9.81 -15.42
C GLU A 148 -4.34 10.50 -15.95
N ARG A 149 -3.74 11.39 -15.17
CA ARG A 149 -2.47 12.03 -15.54
C ARG A 149 -1.31 11.04 -15.61
N LEU A 150 -1.23 10.09 -14.69
CA LEU A 150 -0.23 9.01 -14.72
C LEU A 150 -0.40 8.13 -15.95
N ARG A 151 -1.65 7.73 -16.27
CA ARG A 151 -1.95 6.94 -17.47
C ARG A 151 -1.58 7.68 -18.76
N ALA A 152 -1.89 8.97 -18.82
CA ALA A 152 -1.54 9.79 -19.98
C ALA A 152 -0.02 9.99 -20.12
N ALA A 153 0.71 10.12 -19.00
CA ALA A 153 2.16 10.34 -19.00
C ALA A 153 2.98 9.06 -19.24
N ALA A 154 2.43 7.89 -18.89
CA ALA A 154 3.05 6.58 -19.12
C ALA A 154 2.11 5.66 -19.94
N PRO A 155 1.87 5.97 -21.22
CA PRO A 155 0.95 5.19 -22.07
C PRO A 155 1.39 3.73 -22.30
N GLN A 156 2.67 3.44 -22.12
CA GLN A 156 3.23 2.08 -22.17
C GLN A 156 2.91 1.24 -20.93
N ALA A 157 2.50 1.87 -19.83
CA ALA A 157 2.16 1.15 -18.61
C ALA A 157 0.79 0.49 -18.77
N THR A 158 0.69 -0.79 -18.40
CA THR A 158 -0.61 -1.45 -18.31
C THR A 158 -1.40 -0.87 -17.16
N TYR A 159 -2.68 -0.56 -17.38
CA TYR A 159 -3.59 -0.16 -16.32
C TYR A 159 -4.53 -1.32 -15.98
N ASP A 160 -4.60 -1.68 -14.71
CA ASP A 160 -5.44 -2.78 -14.22
C ASP A 160 -6.20 -2.34 -12.96
N ASP A 161 -7.52 -2.51 -12.97
CA ASP A 161 -8.42 -2.16 -11.87
C ASP A 161 -9.17 -3.37 -11.30
N ARG A 162 -8.79 -4.60 -11.69
CA ARG A 162 -9.46 -5.82 -11.24
C ARG A 162 -9.41 -5.98 -9.73
N LEU A 163 -8.37 -5.45 -9.09
CA LEU A 163 -8.20 -5.48 -7.63
C LEU A 163 -9.08 -4.47 -6.88
N GLN A 164 -9.88 -3.65 -7.57
CA GLN A 164 -10.88 -2.81 -6.91
C GLN A 164 -12.06 -3.61 -6.35
N ARG A 165 -12.32 -4.79 -6.93
CA ARG A 165 -13.49 -5.62 -6.59
C ARG A 165 -13.03 -6.90 -5.90
N ARG A 166 -13.77 -7.33 -4.87
CA ARG A 166 -13.53 -8.60 -4.16
C ARG A 166 -13.47 -9.79 -5.11
N ALA A 167 -14.30 -9.81 -6.16
CA ALA A 167 -14.30 -10.89 -7.15
C ALA A 167 -12.96 -10.99 -7.91
N GLY A 168 -12.35 -9.87 -8.31
CA GLY A 168 -11.06 -9.87 -9.01
C GLY A 168 -9.92 -10.27 -8.08
N LEU A 169 -9.96 -9.83 -6.82
CA LEU A 169 -9.04 -10.29 -5.77
C LEU A 169 -9.10 -11.82 -5.57
N LEU A 170 -10.30 -12.38 -5.40
CA LEU A 170 -10.49 -13.83 -5.23
C LEU A 170 -10.09 -14.64 -6.46
N GLN A 171 -10.23 -14.08 -7.66
CA GLN A 171 -9.78 -14.72 -8.90
C GLN A 171 -8.25 -14.89 -8.94
N LEU A 172 -7.51 -13.91 -8.41
CA LEU A 172 -6.04 -13.92 -8.42
C LEU A 172 -5.44 -14.67 -7.23
N LEU A 173 -6.00 -14.49 -6.03
CA LEU A 173 -5.49 -15.06 -4.79
C LEU A 173 -6.08 -16.43 -4.45
N GLY A 174 -7.15 -16.81 -5.14
CA GLY A 174 -7.91 -18.03 -4.86
C GLY A 174 -8.60 -17.98 -3.49
N ARG A 175 -8.88 -19.16 -2.94
CA ARG A 175 -9.58 -19.32 -1.65
C ARG A 175 -8.64 -19.41 -0.44
N THR A 176 -7.35 -19.56 -0.68
CA THR A 176 -6.35 -19.86 0.35
C THR A 176 -5.65 -18.62 0.89
N LEU A 177 -5.59 -17.54 0.11
CA LEU A 177 -4.96 -16.29 0.50
C LEU A 177 -6.03 -15.22 0.71
N PRO A 178 -6.30 -14.79 1.95
CA PRO A 178 -7.25 -13.72 2.21
C PRO A 178 -6.72 -12.40 1.61
N PRO A 179 -7.53 -11.70 0.78
CA PRO A 179 -7.09 -10.50 0.09
C PRO A 179 -6.75 -9.33 1.01
N GLU A 180 -7.29 -9.34 2.23
CA GLU A 180 -7.08 -8.29 3.23
C GLU A 180 -5.62 -8.22 3.70
N THR A 181 -4.86 -9.32 3.59
CA THR A 181 -3.48 -9.41 4.10
C THR A 181 -2.46 -9.79 3.02
N HIS A 182 -2.89 -10.07 1.79
CA HIS A 182 -2.03 -10.58 0.70
C HIS A 182 -2.17 -9.77 -0.60
N LEU A 183 -2.49 -8.48 -0.49
CA LEU A 183 -2.61 -7.60 -1.66
C LEU A 183 -1.27 -7.45 -2.41
N ASP A 184 -0.16 -7.48 -1.69
CA ASP A 184 1.20 -7.51 -2.20
C ASP A 184 1.46 -8.76 -3.08
N VAL A 185 0.96 -9.93 -2.68
CA VAL A 185 1.03 -11.15 -3.48
C VAL A 185 0.19 -11.02 -4.76
N ALA A 186 -1.02 -10.45 -4.68
CA ALA A 186 -1.85 -10.22 -5.86
C ALA A 186 -1.17 -9.27 -6.86
N LEU A 187 -0.53 -8.21 -6.37
CA LEU A 187 0.29 -7.31 -7.17
C LEU A 187 1.45 -8.06 -7.83
N ALA A 188 2.20 -8.89 -7.08
CA ALA A 188 3.33 -9.63 -7.61
C ALA A 188 2.93 -10.62 -8.70
N VAL A 189 1.78 -11.29 -8.55
CA VAL A 189 1.22 -12.18 -9.59
C VAL A 189 0.87 -11.40 -10.85
N LEU A 190 0.22 -10.24 -10.71
CA LEU A 190 -0.12 -9.39 -11.86
C LEU A 190 1.11 -8.82 -12.55
N ALA A 191 2.09 -8.34 -11.78
CA ALA A 191 3.34 -7.83 -12.32
C ALA A 191 4.12 -8.92 -13.06
N ALA A 192 4.16 -10.14 -12.52
CA ALA A 192 4.85 -11.25 -13.15
C ALA A 192 4.12 -11.79 -14.39
N GLY A 193 2.81 -11.58 -14.52
CA GLY A 193 2.06 -11.91 -15.73
C GLY A 193 2.19 -10.89 -16.87
N LEU A 194 2.87 -9.76 -16.63
CA LEU A 194 3.16 -8.73 -17.63
C LEU A 194 4.60 -8.81 -18.17
N ALA A 195 5.44 -9.65 -17.56
CA ALA A 195 6.83 -9.91 -17.94
C ALA A 195 6.91 -11.04 -18.97
#